data_AF-A0A3D1F9U3-F1
#
_entry.id   AF-A0A3D1F9U3-F1
#
_cell.length_a   1.000
_cell.length_b   1.000
_cell.length_c   1.000
_cell.angle_alpha   90.00
_cell.angle_beta   90.00
_cell.angle_gamma   90.00
#
_symmetry.space_group_name_H-M   'P 1'
#
loop_
_entity.id
_entity.type
_entity.pdbx_description
1 polymer ?
#
loop_
_entity_poly.entity_id
_entity_poly.type
_entity_poly.pdbx_seq_one_letter_code
_entity_poly.pdbx_strand_id
1 'polypeptide(L)'
;DIHDDIRGSGGCFKKTVEALNRLSGLKKVYPTLNFNTISIILNENLEELLPLANFLKSLNVNSIQFQPLLANNLIMKERPDKAKYWIPRERFAVLDRVVEDLVDFKRQNPSLVRNSENNLCLTKKYFRGRLKDSDVKCSYGRRTMLIASNGTATTCFDCYGDAKRESLRAIYASKEADKAREKAAACKSPCLLPCFCD
;
A
#
# COMPACT_ATOMS: atom_id res chain seq x y z
N ASP A 1 2.05 -21.19 1.83
CA ASP A 1 0.89 -21.55 0.99
C ASP A 1 0.07 -20.34 0.55
N ILE A 2 -0.49 -19.54 1.48
CA ILE A 2 -1.30 -18.35 1.13
C ILE A 2 -0.57 -17.37 0.19
N HIS A 3 0.67 -17.00 0.52
CA HIS A 3 1.46 -16.09 -0.33
C HIS A 3 1.68 -16.64 -1.75
N ASP A 4 1.86 -17.95 -1.90
CA ASP A 4 2.09 -18.58 -3.22
C ASP A 4 0.80 -18.61 -4.06
N ASP A 5 -0.36 -18.89 -3.44
CA ASP A 5 -1.67 -18.85 -4.10
C ASP A 5 -1.99 -17.44 -4.62
N ILE A 6 -1.84 -16.43 -3.76
CA ILE A 6 -2.15 -15.03 -4.13
C ILE A 6 -1.25 -14.54 -5.26
N ARG A 7 0.03 -14.95 -5.27
CA ARG A 7 1.02 -14.54 -6.27
C ARG A 7 1.02 -15.44 -7.52
N GLY A 8 0.25 -16.53 -7.52
CA GLY A 8 0.13 -17.46 -8.65
C GLY A 8 1.41 -18.21 -8.98
N SER A 9 2.32 -18.39 -8.01
CA SER A 9 3.62 -19.02 -8.26
C SER A 9 4.11 -19.81 -7.04
N GLY A 10 4.23 -21.13 -7.21
CA GLY A 10 4.75 -22.03 -6.19
C GLY A 10 6.19 -21.70 -5.79
N GLY A 11 6.46 -21.74 -4.49
CA GLY A 11 7.77 -21.45 -3.88
C GLY A 11 8.13 -19.95 -3.85
N CYS A 12 7.22 -19.04 -4.20
CA CYS A 12 7.54 -17.62 -4.24
C CYS A 12 7.76 -17.05 -2.83
N PHE A 13 7.04 -17.52 -1.81
CA PHE A 13 7.27 -17.14 -0.42
C PHE A 13 8.68 -17.49 0.04
N LYS A 14 9.12 -18.74 -0.24
CA LYS A 14 10.47 -19.20 0.09
C LYS A 14 11.53 -18.32 -0.59
N LYS A 15 11.38 -18.06 -1.88
CA LYS A 15 12.30 -17.18 -2.64
C LYS A 15 12.32 -15.75 -2.08
N THR A 16 11.17 -15.20 -1.71
CA THR A 16 11.06 -13.89 -1.07
C THR A 16 11.78 -13.87 0.28
N VAL A 17 11.59 -14.88 1.13
CA VAL A 17 12.28 -15.00 2.42
C VAL A 17 13.79 -15.15 2.24
N GLU A 18 14.23 -15.95 1.28
CA GLU A 18 15.66 -16.07 0.94
C GLU A 18 16.26 -14.73 0.51
N ALA A 19 15.54 -13.95 -0.31
CA ALA A 19 15.98 -12.62 -0.72
C ALA A 19 16.05 -11.64 0.46
N LEU A 20 15.04 -11.63 1.34
CA LEU A 20 15.03 -10.78 2.53
C LEU A 20 16.17 -11.13 3.50
N ASN A 21 16.45 -12.42 3.70
CA ASN A 21 17.59 -12.86 4.50
C ASN A 21 18.92 -12.39 3.92
N ARG A 22 19.11 -12.47 2.59
CA ARG A 22 20.31 -11.95 1.92
C ARG A 22 20.45 -10.44 2.11
N LEU A 23 19.37 -9.67 1.92
CA LEU A 23 19.36 -8.22 2.15
C LEU A 23 19.67 -7.88 3.61
N SER A 24 19.10 -8.63 4.56
CA SER A 24 19.39 -8.48 5.99
C SER A 24 20.86 -8.75 6.30
N GLY A 25 21.43 -9.83 5.75
CA GLY A 25 22.85 -10.17 5.90
C GLY A 25 23.76 -9.10 5.32
N LEU A 26 23.40 -8.52 4.17
CA LEU A 26 24.17 -7.45 3.52
C LEU A 26 24.24 -6.18 4.37
N LYS A 27 23.28 -5.91 5.27
CA LYS A 27 23.35 -4.76 6.19
C LYS A 27 24.58 -4.79 7.10
N LYS A 28 25.16 -5.96 7.38
CA LYS A 28 26.40 -6.09 8.16
C LYS A 28 27.60 -5.47 7.45
N VAL A 29 27.58 -5.46 6.12
CA VAL A 29 28.63 -4.89 5.25
C VAL A 29 28.26 -3.50 4.76
N TYR A 30 26.96 -3.26 4.54
CA TYR A 30 26.40 -2.01 4.05
C TYR A 30 25.34 -1.48 5.05
N PRO A 31 25.75 -0.81 6.15
CA PRO A 31 24.83 -0.36 7.21
C PRO A 31 23.73 0.59 6.75
N THR A 32 23.93 1.26 5.61
CA THR A 32 22.96 2.20 5.00
C THR A 32 21.98 1.52 4.04
N LEU A 33 22.15 0.22 3.76
CA LEU A 33 21.24 -0.54 2.91
C LEU A 33 19.86 -0.60 3.55
N ASN A 34 18.85 -0.09 2.85
CA ASN A 34 17.47 -0.08 3.34
C ASN A 34 16.56 -0.92 2.46
N PHE A 35 15.70 -1.73 3.09
CA PHE A 35 14.65 -2.46 2.43
C PHE A 35 13.38 -2.48 3.28
N ASN A 36 12.24 -2.35 2.59
CA ASN A 36 10.93 -2.24 3.19
C ASN A 36 10.02 -3.33 2.64
N THR A 37 8.98 -3.67 3.39
CA THR A 37 8.00 -4.67 3.00
C THR A 37 6.61 -4.06 2.96
N ILE A 38 5.79 -4.50 2.01
CA ILE A 38 4.39 -4.13 1.91
C ILE A 38 3.59 -5.43 1.90
N SER A 39 2.78 -5.61 2.93
CA SER A 39 1.88 -6.75 3.11
C SER A 39 0.46 -6.32 2.75
N ILE A 40 -0.17 -7.05 1.83
CA ILE A 40 -1.57 -6.79 1.47
C ILE A 40 -2.47 -7.45 2.51
N ILE A 41 -3.42 -6.70 3.05
CA ILE A 41 -4.46 -7.18 3.97
C ILE A 41 -5.55 -7.86 3.13
N LEU A 42 -5.75 -9.15 3.37
CA LEU A 42 -6.66 -10.03 2.63
C LEU A 42 -7.49 -10.84 3.64
N ASN A 43 -8.55 -11.49 3.17
CA ASN A 43 -9.31 -12.39 4.05
C ASN A 43 -8.47 -13.58 4.52
N GLU A 44 -7.64 -14.12 3.63
CA GLU A 44 -6.89 -15.38 3.78
C GLU A 44 -5.73 -15.26 4.76
N ASN A 45 -5.14 -14.07 4.90
CA ASN A 45 -3.97 -13.84 5.74
C ASN A 45 -4.26 -13.00 6.98
N LEU A 46 -5.54 -12.72 7.27
CA LEU A 46 -5.92 -11.72 8.25
C LEU A 46 -5.33 -12.01 9.63
N GLU A 47 -5.46 -13.26 10.10
CA GLU A 47 -4.88 -13.71 11.37
C GLU A 47 -3.36 -13.86 11.35
N GLU A 48 -2.75 -13.95 10.17
CA GLU A 48 -1.30 -14.07 10.03
C GLU A 48 -0.58 -12.72 10.01
N LEU A 49 -1.29 -11.59 9.97
CA LEU A 49 -0.66 -10.27 9.83
C LEU A 49 0.26 -9.91 11.01
N LEU A 50 -0.13 -10.18 12.25
CA LEU A 50 0.72 -9.94 13.41
C LEU A 50 1.91 -10.94 13.49
N PRO A 51 1.71 -12.26 13.32
CA PRO A 51 2.83 -13.20 13.17
C PRO A 51 3.81 -12.80 12.07
N LEU A 52 3.30 -12.38 10.91
CA LEU A 52 4.11 -11.88 9.79
C LEU A 52 4.88 -10.62 10.18
N ALA A 53 4.27 -9.68 10.90
CA ALA A 53 4.94 -8.46 11.37
C ALA A 53 6.13 -8.79 12.28
N ASN A 54 5.95 -9.73 13.22
CA ASN A 54 7.01 -10.21 14.10
C ASN A 54 8.13 -10.92 13.34
N PHE A 55 7.76 -11.76 12.36
CA PHE A 55 8.74 -12.39 11.47
C PHE A 55 9.56 -11.36 10.70
N LEU A 56 8.91 -10.38 10.07
CA LEU A 56 9.59 -9.31 9.32
C LEU A 56 10.49 -8.46 10.22
N LYS A 57 10.08 -8.18 11.47
CA LYS A 57 10.93 -7.53 12.48
C LYS A 57 12.22 -8.34 12.73
N SER A 58 12.12 -9.66 12.85
CA SER A 58 13.30 -10.55 13.05
C SER A 58 14.28 -10.52 11.88
N LEU A 59 13.80 -10.21 10.67
CA LEU A 59 14.64 -10.03 9.48
C LEU A 59 15.31 -8.65 9.41
N ASN A 60 15.15 -7.79 10.42
CA ASN A 60 15.71 -6.44 10.45
C ASN A 60 15.31 -5.63 9.20
N VAL A 61 14.05 -5.73 8.76
CA VAL A 61 13.51 -4.82 7.73
C VAL A 61 13.51 -3.38 8.26
N ASN A 62 13.67 -2.38 7.40
CA ASN A 62 13.61 -0.98 7.84
C ASN A 62 12.18 -0.56 8.14
N SER A 63 11.23 -1.06 7.36
CA SER A 63 9.83 -0.83 7.66
C SER A 63 8.89 -1.87 7.04
N ILE A 64 7.72 -1.96 7.66
CA ILE A 64 6.58 -2.78 7.27
C ILE A 64 5.42 -1.84 7.00
N GLN A 65 4.71 -2.10 5.91
CA GLN A 65 3.52 -1.38 5.55
C GLN A 65 2.40 -2.36 5.29
N PHE A 66 1.23 -2.10 5.84
CA PHE A 66 0.02 -2.86 5.57
C PHE A 66 -0.85 -2.07 4.60
N GLN A 67 -1.27 -2.71 3.52
CA GLN A 67 -2.06 -2.10 2.47
C GLN A 67 -3.36 -2.90 2.30
N PRO A 68 -4.54 -2.27 2.39
CA PRO A 68 -5.79 -2.95 2.06
C PRO A 68 -5.78 -3.43 0.60
N LEU A 69 -6.37 -4.60 0.34
CA LEU A 69 -6.59 -5.08 -1.02
C LEU A 69 -7.32 -4.03 -1.86
N LEU A 70 -6.74 -3.69 -3.01
CA LEU A 70 -7.51 -3.08 -4.10
C LEU A 70 -8.20 -4.20 -4.86
N ALA A 71 -9.53 -4.21 -4.86
CA ALA A 71 -10.27 -5.22 -5.58
C ALA A 71 -10.08 -5.12 -7.10
N ASN A 72 -9.86 -3.90 -7.60
CA ASN A 72 -9.56 -3.63 -8.99
C ASN A 72 -8.50 -2.52 -9.08
N ASN A 73 -7.32 -2.86 -9.62
CA ASN A 73 -6.24 -1.90 -9.81
C ASN A 73 -6.49 -0.92 -10.98
N LEU A 74 -7.39 -1.27 -11.91
CA LEU A 74 -7.82 -0.40 -13.00
C LEU A 74 -8.94 0.55 -12.55
N ILE A 75 -9.81 0.08 -11.66
CA ILE A 75 -10.94 0.83 -11.12
C ILE A 75 -10.79 0.95 -9.61
N MET A 76 -9.91 1.86 -9.18
CA MET A 76 -9.53 2.02 -7.76
C MET A 76 -10.68 2.35 -6.80
N LYS A 77 -11.88 2.70 -7.30
CA LYS A 77 -13.09 2.93 -6.48
C LYS A 77 -13.91 1.67 -6.24
N GLU A 78 -13.65 0.59 -6.98
CA GLU A 78 -14.42 -0.64 -6.90
C GLU A 78 -14.13 -1.39 -5.60
N ARG A 79 -15.18 -1.81 -4.90
CA ARG A 79 -15.13 -2.52 -3.62
C ARG A 79 -16.14 -3.67 -3.64
N PRO A 80 -15.99 -4.68 -4.51
CA PRO A 80 -16.94 -5.76 -4.61
C PRO A 80 -16.75 -6.70 -3.42
N ASP A 81 -17.81 -6.83 -2.60
CA ASP A 81 -17.94 -7.81 -1.51
C ASP A 81 -17.78 -9.28 -1.99
N LYS A 82 -17.63 -9.51 -3.31
CA LYS A 82 -17.49 -10.82 -3.97
C LYS A 82 -16.11 -11.09 -4.59
N ALA A 83 -15.13 -10.18 -4.44
CA ALA A 83 -13.78 -10.49 -4.91
C ALA A 83 -13.16 -11.62 -4.07
N LYS A 84 -12.47 -12.57 -4.72
CA LYS A 84 -11.95 -13.81 -4.11
C LYS A 84 -11.28 -13.61 -2.75
N TYR A 85 -10.47 -12.55 -2.62
CA TYR A 85 -9.64 -12.27 -1.44
C TYR A 85 -10.15 -11.10 -0.57
N TRP A 86 -11.36 -10.60 -0.85
CA TRP A 86 -11.98 -9.51 -0.10
C TRP A 86 -12.45 -9.99 1.27
N ILE A 87 -12.32 -9.16 2.30
CA ILE A 87 -12.78 -9.50 3.65
C ILE A 87 -14.31 -9.40 3.69
N PRO A 88 -15.03 -10.52 3.90
CA PRO A 88 -16.48 -10.51 3.91
C PRO A 88 -17.02 -9.99 5.26
N ARG A 89 -18.31 -9.65 5.31
CA ARG A 89 -18.89 -8.91 6.45
C ARG A 89 -18.87 -9.70 7.75
N GLU A 90 -19.07 -11.01 7.68
CA GLU A 90 -19.01 -11.95 8.79
C GLU A 90 -17.62 -12.02 9.45
N ARG A 91 -16.58 -11.54 8.76
CA ARG A 91 -15.19 -11.50 9.23
C ARG A 91 -14.80 -10.14 9.81
N PHE A 92 -15.70 -9.16 9.87
CA PHE A 92 -15.37 -7.82 10.37
C PHE A 92 -14.95 -7.79 11.84
N ALA A 93 -15.43 -8.70 12.69
CA ALA A 93 -14.94 -8.82 14.06
C ALA A 93 -13.46 -9.26 14.11
N VAL A 94 -13.05 -10.16 13.20
CA VAL A 94 -11.65 -10.59 13.07
C VAL A 94 -10.79 -9.44 12.55
N LEU A 95 -11.28 -8.69 11.56
CA LEU A 95 -10.61 -7.49 11.06
C LEU A 95 -10.39 -6.47 12.18
N ASP A 96 -11.38 -6.23 13.03
CA ASP A 96 -11.27 -5.23 14.10
C ASP A 96 -10.18 -5.60 15.10
N ARG A 97 -10.20 -6.86 15.57
CA ARG A 97 -9.15 -7.39 16.46
C ARG A 97 -7.76 -7.30 15.83
N VAL A 98 -7.62 -7.74 14.58
CA VAL A 98 -6.31 -7.70 13.89
C VAL A 98 -5.81 -6.27 13.69
N VAL A 99 -6.69 -5.32 13.38
CA VAL A 99 -6.29 -3.91 13.27
C VAL A 99 -5.84 -3.37 14.63
N GLU A 100 -6.50 -3.74 15.72
CA GLU A 100 -6.10 -3.38 17.09
C GLU A 100 -4.73 -3.95 17.44
N ASP A 101 -4.50 -5.24 17.16
CA ASP A 101 -3.20 -5.90 17.33
C ASP A 101 -2.08 -5.19 16.55
N LEU A 102 -2.36 -4.76 15.30
CA LEU A 102 -1.40 -4.03 14.49
C LEU A 102 -1.14 -2.60 15.00
N VAL A 103 -2.15 -1.94 15.58
CA VAL A 103 -1.99 -0.62 16.22
C VAL A 103 -1.11 -0.75 17.46
N ASP A 104 -1.33 -1.76 18.29
CA ASP A 104 -0.48 -1.99 19.47
C ASP A 104 0.95 -2.37 19.06
N PHE A 105 1.10 -3.19 18.01
CA PHE A 105 2.41 -3.47 17.44
C PHE A 105 3.10 -2.20 16.90
N LYS A 106 2.36 -1.29 16.25
CA LYS A 106 2.89 0.03 15.80
C LYS A 106 3.35 0.87 17.00
N ARG A 107 2.57 0.94 18.08
CA ARG A 107 2.95 1.69 19.30
C ARG A 107 4.25 1.19 19.91
N GLN A 108 4.43 -0.13 19.93
CA GLN A 108 5.65 -0.77 20.41
C GLN A 108 6.83 -0.66 19.43
N ASN A 109 6.56 -0.40 18.14
CA ASN A 109 7.56 -0.36 17.07
C ASN A 109 7.34 0.85 16.13
N PRO A 110 7.39 2.09 16.65
CA PRO A 110 6.89 3.27 15.94
C PRO A 110 7.65 3.60 14.65
N SER A 111 8.94 3.27 14.57
CA SER A 111 9.76 3.45 13.37
C SER A 111 9.63 2.31 12.36
N LEU A 112 9.18 1.12 12.79
CA LEU A 112 9.11 -0.07 11.95
C LEU A 112 7.82 -0.09 11.12
N VAL A 113 6.68 0.23 11.69
CA VAL A 113 5.42 0.23 10.93
C VAL A 113 5.20 1.58 10.28
N ARG A 114 5.16 1.65 8.94
CA ARG A 114 5.00 2.92 8.21
C ARG A 114 3.63 3.55 8.35
N ASN A 115 2.58 2.75 8.46
CA ASN A 115 1.23 3.26 8.64
C ASN A 115 1.16 4.05 9.96
N SER A 116 0.47 5.19 9.97
CA SER A 116 0.00 5.80 11.21
C SER A 116 -1.06 4.92 11.88
N GLU A 117 -1.32 5.13 13.17
CA GLU A 117 -2.44 4.47 13.87
C GLU A 117 -3.78 4.79 13.20
N ASN A 118 -3.96 6.04 12.74
CA ASN A 118 -5.15 6.47 12.03
C ASN A 118 -5.31 5.70 10.71
N ASN A 119 -4.24 5.58 9.91
CA ASN A 119 -4.27 4.83 8.65
C ASN A 119 -4.64 3.36 8.86
N LEU A 120 -4.07 2.71 9.88
CA LEU A 120 -4.48 1.34 10.26
C LEU A 120 -5.97 1.29 10.63
N CYS A 121 -6.45 2.21 11.45
CA CYS A 121 -7.88 2.29 11.82
C CYS A 121 -8.81 2.52 10.63
N LEU A 122 -8.40 3.32 9.63
CA LEU A 122 -9.19 3.57 8.42
C LEU A 122 -9.39 2.31 7.57
N THR A 123 -8.53 1.30 7.70
CA THR A 123 -8.72 -0.02 7.06
C THR A 123 -10.07 -0.64 7.44
N LYS A 124 -10.51 -0.45 8.69
CA LYS A 124 -11.84 -0.89 9.17
C LYS A 124 -12.97 -0.25 8.37
N LYS A 125 -12.89 1.05 8.09
CA LYS A 125 -13.87 1.78 7.27
C LYS A 125 -13.79 1.38 5.81
N TYR A 126 -12.58 1.14 5.31
CA TYR A 126 -12.31 0.76 3.92
C TYR A 126 -13.03 -0.53 3.52
N PHE A 127 -12.84 -1.62 4.26
CA PHE A 127 -13.50 -2.90 3.95
C PHE A 127 -15.03 -2.85 4.16
N ARG A 128 -15.52 -1.92 4.99
CA ARG A 128 -16.95 -1.68 5.22
C ARG A 128 -17.61 -0.77 4.18
N GLY A 129 -16.86 -0.23 3.22
CA GLY A 129 -17.37 0.75 2.26
C GLY A 129 -17.81 2.08 2.91
N ARG A 130 -17.26 2.43 4.07
CA ARG A 130 -17.62 3.63 4.85
C ARG A 130 -16.56 4.73 4.83
N LEU A 131 -15.50 4.55 4.03
CA LEU A 131 -14.43 5.53 3.91
C LEU A 131 -14.93 6.75 3.11
N LYS A 132 -14.82 7.94 3.72
CA LYS A 132 -15.25 9.22 3.12
C LYS A 132 -14.05 10.02 2.64
N ASP A 133 -14.25 10.95 1.72
CA ASP A 133 -13.21 11.89 1.26
C ASP A 133 -12.62 12.74 2.39
N SER A 134 -13.41 13.05 3.42
CA SER A 134 -12.93 13.73 4.63
C SER A 134 -11.98 12.88 5.49
N ASP A 135 -12.01 11.55 5.36
CA ASP A 135 -11.16 10.65 6.16
C ASP A 135 -9.71 10.63 5.64
N VAL A 136 -9.50 10.91 4.34
CA VAL A 136 -8.19 10.79 3.68
C VAL A 136 -7.98 11.95 2.72
N LYS A 137 -6.96 12.77 2.98
CA LYS A 137 -6.54 13.82 2.04
C LYS A 137 -5.49 13.28 1.07
N CYS A 138 -5.86 13.13 -0.20
CA CYS A 138 -4.92 12.71 -1.24
C CYS A 138 -3.87 13.79 -1.52
N SER A 139 -2.62 13.51 -1.17
CA SER A 139 -1.47 14.35 -1.56
C SER A 139 -0.68 13.79 -2.75
N TYR A 140 -1.08 12.64 -3.30
CA TYR A 140 -0.29 11.90 -4.29
C TYR A 140 0.09 12.76 -5.49
N GLY A 141 -0.90 13.37 -6.15
CA GLY A 141 -0.64 14.19 -7.34
C GLY A 141 0.28 15.38 -7.09
N ARG A 142 0.34 15.91 -5.86
CA ARG A 142 1.21 17.04 -5.50
C ARG A 142 2.62 16.63 -5.06
N ARG A 143 2.81 15.38 -4.63
CA ARG A 143 4.09 14.87 -4.10
C ARG A 143 4.81 13.93 -5.06
N THR A 144 4.11 13.37 -6.03
CA THR A 144 4.62 12.29 -6.87
C THR A 144 4.14 12.48 -8.30
N MET A 145 5.02 12.13 -9.25
CA MET A 145 4.70 12.01 -10.66
C MET A 145 4.87 10.53 -11.03
N LEU A 146 3.78 9.89 -11.50
CA LEU A 146 3.88 8.53 -12.04
C LEU A 146 4.24 8.62 -13.52
N ILE A 147 5.34 7.99 -13.89
CA ILE A 147 5.73 7.82 -15.30
C ILE A 147 5.54 6.35 -15.67
N ALA A 148 4.64 6.08 -16.58
CA ALA A 148 4.46 4.74 -17.14
C ALA A 148 5.66 4.35 -18.02
N SER A 149 5.83 3.05 -18.27
CA SER A 149 6.95 2.52 -19.08
C SER A 149 6.98 3.08 -20.51
N ASN A 150 5.84 3.53 -21.03
CA ASN A 150 5.74 4.17 -22.33
C ASN A 150 6.13 5.66 -22.32
N GLY A 151 6.49 6.25 -21.17
CA GLY A 151 6.84 7.66 -21.01
C GLY A 151 5.69 8.56 -20.52
N THR A 152 4.46 8.06 -20.50
CA THR A 152 3.29 8.87 -20.12
C THR A 152 3.31 9.24 -18.65
N ALA A 153 3.21 10.54 -18.36
CA ALA A 153 2.97 11.06 -17.01
C ALA A 153 1.49 11.00 -16.67
N THR A 154 1.14 10.44 -15.51
CA THR A 154 -0.26 10.14 -15.18
C THR A 154 -0.58 10.26 -13.68
N THR A 155 -1.85 10.49 -13.40
CA THR A 155 -2.48 10.36 -12.08
C THR A 155 -3.47 9.18 -12.11
N CYS A 156 -4.21 8.95 -11.03
CA CYS A 156 -5.30 7.96 -11.04
C CYS A 156 -6.42 8.29 -12.04
N PHE A 157 -6.53 9.52 -12.54
CA PHE A 157 -7.68 9.97 -13.34
C PHE A 157 -7.34 10.48 -14.74
N ASP A 158 -6.12 10.98 -14.96
CA ASP A 158 -5.74 11.62 -16.21
C ASP A 158 -4.26 11.38 -16.52
N CYS A 159 -3.97 11.28 -17.82
CA CYS A 159 -2.63 11.41 -18.38
C CYS A 159 -2.39 12.90 -18.75
N TYR A 160 -1.20 13.43 -18.46
CA TYR A 160 -0.95 14.86 -18.56
C TYR A 160 0.43 15.24 -19.14
N GLY A 161 1.20 14.28 -19.67
CA GLY A 161 2.46 14.58 -20.35
C GLY A 161 3.17 13.34 -20.88
N ASP A 162 4.27 13.54 -21.62
CA ASP A 162 5.13 12.49 -22.18
C ASP A 162 6.62 12.81 -21.93
N ALA A 163 7.23 12.06 -21.03
CA ALA A 163 8.64 12.21 -20.64
C ALA A 163 9.63 11.86 -21.77
N LYS A 164 9.17 11.30 -22.89
CA LYS A 164 10.00 11.12 -24.10
C LYS A 164 10.10 12.38 -24.95
N ARG A 165 9.19 13.34 -24.75
CA ARG A 165 9.09 14.57 -25.56
C ARG A 165 9.47 15.82 -24.77
N GLU A 166 9.15 15.84 -23.48
CA GLU A 166 9.29 17.01 -22.63
C GLU A 166 10.08 16.69 -21.35
N SER A 167 10.74 17.70 -20.77
CA SER A 167 11.38 17.54 -19.46
C SER A 167 10.34 17.34 -18.35
N LEU A 168 10.69 16.57 -17.31
CA LEU A 168 9.80 16.36 -16.16
C LEU A 168 9.37 17.67 -15.48
N ARG A 169 10.25 18.69 -15.48
CA ARG A 169 9.93 20.02 -14.94
C ARG A 169 8.83 20.70 -15.77
N ALA A 170 8.93 20.64 -17.10
CA ALA A 170 7.94 21.22 -18.00
C ALA A 170 6.58 20.49 -17.85
N ILE A 171 6.61 19.16 -17.83
CA ILE A 171 5.41 18.33 -17.60
C ILE A 171 4.77 18.68 -16.25
N TYR A 172 5.56 18.81 -15.18
CA TYR A 172 5.02 19.10 -13.85
C TYR A 172 4.36 20.49 -13.77
N ALA A 173 4.95 21.48 -14.44
CA ALA A 173 4.49 22.87 -14.45
C ALA A 173 3.39 23.16 -15.48
N SER A 174 2.95 22.14 -16.25
CA SER A 174 1.91 22.30 -17.25
C SER A 174 0.52 22.52 -16.64
N LYS A 175 -0.35 23.18 -17.38
CA LYS A 175 -1.76 23.39 -16.98
C LYS A 175 -2.50 22.05 -16.90
N GLU A 176 -2.13 21.10 -17.75
CA GLU A 176 -2.67 19.75 -17.80
C GLU A 176 -2.34 18.99 -16.51
N ALA A 177 -1.11 19.14 -16.01
CA ALA A 177 -0.70 18.55 -14.75
C ALA A 177 -1.44 19.17 -13.55
N ASP A 178 -1.63 20.49 -13.52
CA ASP A 178 -2.45 21.15 -12.49
C ASP A 178 -3.87 20.60 -12.47
N LYS A 179 -4.55 20.52 -13.62
CA LYS A 179 -5.90 19.95 -13.74
C LYS A 179 -5.96 18.51 -13.25
N ALA A 180 -5.00 17.68 -13.66
CA ALA A 180 -4.93 16.29 -13.23
C ALA A 180 -4.74 16.15 -11.71
N ARG A 181 -3.89 17.01 -11.11
CA ARG A 181 -3.68 17.06 -9.66
C ARG A 181 -4.92 17.50 -8.91
N GLU A 182 -5.63 18.53 -9.39
CA GLU A 182 -6.87 19.02 -8.80
C GLU A 182 -7.96 17.95 -8.82
N LYS A 183 -8.13 17.27 -9.95
CA LYS A 183 -9.08 16.15 -10.07
C LYS A 183 -8.75 15.01 -9.12
N ALA A 184 -7.47 14.64 -9.00
CA ALA A 184 -7.02 13.63 -8.05
C ALA A 184 -7.24 14.05 -6.58
N ALA A 185 -7.00 15.32 -6.26
CA ALA A 185 -7.25 15.88 -4.92
C ALA A 185 -8.75 15.93 -4.56
N ALA A 186 -9.62 16.08 -5.56
CA ALA A 186 -11.07 16.09 -5.40
C ALA A 186 -11.73 14.69 -5.37
N CYS A 187 -10.93 13.62 -5.34
CA CYS A 187 -11.42 12.24 -5.35
C CYS A 187 -12.43 11.98 -4.21
N LYS A 188 -13.63 11.49 -4.58
CA LYS A 188 -14.71 11.15 -3.63
C LYS A 188 -14.68 9.71 -3.13
N SER A 189 -13.76 8.90 -3.64
CA SER A 189 -13.60 7.49 -3.28
C SER A 189 -12.15 7.21 -2.92
N PRO A 190 -11.68 7.74 -1.77
CA PRO A 190 -10.29 7.58 -1.38
C PRO A 190 -9.90 6.10 -1.27
N CYS A 191 -8.62 5.84 -1.53
CA CYS A 191 -8.00 4.55 -1.28
C CYS A 191 -6.99 4.69 -0.14
N LEU A 192 -6.51 3.55 0.36
CA LEU A 192 -5.48 3.48 1.40
C LEU A 192 -4.20 2.85 0.83
N LEU A 193 -3.87 3.21 -0.41
CA LEU A 193 -2.64 2.77 -1.06
C LEU A 193 -1.38 3.34 -0.38
N PRO A 194 -0.19 2.82 -0.69
CA PRO A 194 1.03 3.25 -0.04
C PRO A 194 1.39 4.72 -0.20
N CYS A 195 0.83 5.34 -1.24
CA CYS A 195 0.87 6.78 -1.49
C CYS A 195 0.23 7.64 -0.39
N PHE A 196 -0.53 7.02 0.52
CA PHE A 196 -1.33 7.65 1.57
C PHE A 196 -0.87 7.29 2.99
N CYS A 197 0.28 6.62 3.17
CA CYS A 197 0.84 6.53 4.51
C CYS A 197 1.27 7.92 4.98
N ASP A 198 0.59 8.39 6.02
CA ASP A 198 0.80 9.63 6.76
C ASP A 198 1.81 9.44 7.91
#